data_AF-A0A498GMH5-F1
#
_entry.id   AF-A0A498GMH5-F1
#
_cell.length_a   1.000
_cell.length_b   1.000
_cell.length_c   1.000
_cell.angle_alpha   90.00
_cell.angle_beta   90.00
_cell.angle_gamma   90.00
#
_symmetry.space_group_name_H-M   'P 1'
#
loop_
_entity.id
_entity.type
_entity.pdbx_description
1 polymer ?
#
loop_
_entity_poly.entity_id
_entity_poly.type
_entity_poly.pdbx_seq_one_letter_code
_entity_poly.pdbx_strand_id
1 'polypeptide(L)'
;MSIWWQDQKQKMYDRSLRSSYDYDVMLTTDSTLSNMTLYLPLPVINNTSYVGMDIVEHHFNNNEPSWEYALVDTEHGLMLSMKNKKPRSIDLSTIIFSNQTIDTMNPLGNEMVLMPKYKLTHNVNASRVYSRTSEQFDYESRMYACYETSSNANVSISIYLNALNEWWIGGWQSNSYWEVMEIKLSGPQNGWTTVNGELVTGEGTYEI
;
A
#
# COMPACT_ATOMS: atom_id res chain seq x y z
N MET A 1 -18.79 -35.00 0.52
CA MET A 1 -19.12 -34.08 1.64
C MET A 1 -20.62 -33.85 1.63
N SER A 2 -21.33 -33.87 2.77
CA SER A 2 -22.79 -33.68 2.78
C SER A 2 -23.18 -32.24 2.48
N ILE A 3 -24.33 -32.02 1.84
CA ILE A 3 -24.87 -30.67 1.53
C ILE A 3 -24.98 -29.84 2.81
N TRP A 4 -25.43 -30.46 3.91
CA TRP A 4 -25.54 -29.82 5.21
C TRP A 4 -24.21 -29.20 5.69
N TRP A 5 -23.08 -29.89 5.48
CA TRP A 5 -21.78 -29.36 5.92
C TRP A 5 -21.30 -28.20 5.06
N GLN A 6 -21.56 -28.22 3.75
CA GLN A 6 -21.27 -27.08 2.88
C GLN A 6 -22.06 -25.84 3.30
N ASP A 7 -23.35 -26.00 3.65
CA ASP A 7 -24.18 -24.91 4.14
C ASP A 7 -23.67 -24.32 5.46
N GLN A 8 -23.12 -25.15 6.36
CA GLN A 8 -22.53 -24.65 7.61
C GLN A 8 -21.25 -23.87 7.35
N LYS A 9 -20.38 -24.36 6.46
CA LYS A 9 -19.15 -23.64 6.07
C LYS A 9 -19.46 -22.27 5.48
N GLN A 10 -20.42 -22.19 4.56
CA GLN A 10 -20.82 -20.92 3.96
C GLN A 10 -21.36 -19.94 5.02
N LYS A 11 -22.21 -20.41 5.95
CA LYS A 11 -22.71 -19.55 7.04
C LYS A 11 -21.61 -19.03 7.96
N MET A 12 -20.57 -19.83 8.22
CA MET A 12 -19.42 -19.41 9.02
C MET A 12 -18.60 -18.36 8.27
N TYR A 13 -18.34 -18.59 6.99
CA TYR A 13 -17.68 -17.64 6.10
C TYR A 13 -18.41 -16.29 6.10
N ASP A 14 -19.68 -16.26 5.70
CA ASP A 14 -20.46 -15.02 5.55
C ASP A 14 -20.55 -14.19 6.84
N ARG A 15 -20.51 -14.85 8.01
CA ARG A 15 -20.61 -14.18 9.32
C ARG A 15 -19.29 -13.64 9.84
N SER A 16 -18.18 -14.16 9.36
CA SER A 16 -16.84 -13.84 9.88
C SER A 16 -15.98 -13.09 8.87
N LEU A 17 -16.37 -13.08 7.60
CA LEU A 17 -15.64 -12.40 6.55
C LEU A 17 -15.43 -10.92 6.89
N ARG A 18 -14.17 -10.52 6.90
CA ARG A 18 -13.75 -9.12 6.96
C ARG A 18 -12.74 -8.87 5.87
N SER A 19 -12.87 -7.70 5.26
CA SER A 19 -12.00 -7.28 4.16
C SER A 19 -11.42 -5.93 4.51
N SER A 20 -10.12 -5.74 4.33
CA SER A 20 -9.46 -4.48 4.67
C SER A 20 -8.27 -4.17 3.78
N TYR A 21 -7.99 -2.88 3.64
CA TYR A 21 -6.79 -2.31 3.07
C TYR A 21 -5.95 -1.72 4.20
N ASP A 22 -4.73 -2.21 4.36
CA ASP A 22 -3.72 -1.68 5.26
C ASP A 22 -2.67 -0.95 4.42
N TYR A 23 -2.39 0.30 4.76
CA TYR A 23 -1.45 1.14 4.01
C TYR A 23 -0.49 1.84 4.97
N ASP A 24 0.79 1.53 4.80
CA ASP A 24 1.88 2.01 5.63
C ASP A 24 2.86 2.87 4.83
N VAL A 25 3.30 3.95 5.45
CA VAL A 25 4.38 4.81 4.97
C VAL A 25 5.41 4.95 6.08
N MET A 26 6.61 4.46 5.81
CA MET A 26 7.75 4.63 6.70
C MET A 26 8.76 5.59 6.07
N LEU A 27 9.06 6.67 6.78
CA LEU A 27 10.13 7.61 6.46
C LEU A 27 11.20 7.50 7.54
N THR A 28 12.44 7.25 7.14
CA THR A 28 13.59 7.28 8.06
C THR A 28 14.65 8.25 7.54
N THR A 29 15.28 8.98 8.45
CA THR A 29 16.38 9.90 8.12
C THR A 29 17.47 9.84 9.19
N ASP A 30 18.73 9.91 8.76
CA ASP A 30 19.89 9.99 9.66
C ASP A 30 20.34 11.44 9.96
N SER A 31 19.69 12.43 9.33
CA SER A 31 19.99 13.85 9.46
C SER A 31 18.73 14.70 9.58
N THR A 32 18.90 15.97 9.91
CA THR A 32 17.78 16.92 9.99
C THR A 32 17.32 17.31 8.60
N LEU A 33 16.04 17.09 8.32
CA LEU A 33 15.38 17.55 7.10
C LEU A 33 14.68 18.89 7.35
N SER A 34 14.55 19.70 6.31
CA SER A 34 13.77 20.93 6.36
C SER A 34 12.95 21.19 5.10
N ASN A 35 11.76 21.79 5.31
CA ASN A 35 10.80 22.15 4.27
C ASN A 35 10.47 20.98 3.32
N MET A 36 10.10 19.84 3.90
CA MET A 36 9.84 18.65 3.13
C MET A 36 8.47 18.72 2.45
N THR A 37 8.44 18.35 1.17
CA THR A 37 7.24 18.00 0.41
C THR A 37 7.49 16.67 -0.27
N LEU A 38 6.61 15.69 -0.02
CA LEU A 38 6.60 14.40 -0.71
C LEU A 38 5.30 14.25 -1.50
N TYR A 39 5.38 13.66 -2.69
CA TYR A 39 4.23 13.07 -3.38
C TYR A 39 4.46 11.57 -3.51
N LEU A 40 3.60 10.81 -2.83
CA LEU A 40 3.72 9.36 -2.69
C LEU A 40 2.60 8.64 -3.45
N PRO A 41 2.91 7.52 -4.12
CA PRO A 41 1.91 6.59 -4.64
C PRO A 41 0.85 6.22 -3.60
N LEU A 42 -0.39 6.10 -4.03
CA LEU A 42 -1.52 5.68 -3.20
C LEU A 42 -2.21 4.46 -3.80
N PRO A 43 -2.93 3.66 -2.99
CA PRO A 43 -3.87 2.67 -3.49
C PRO A 43 -5.01 3.40 -4.22
N VAL A 44 -5.14 3.19 -5.52
CA VAL A 44 -6.11 3.90 -6.38
C VAL A 44 -6.90 2.90 -7.20
N ILE A 45 -8.22 3.11 -7.27
CA ILE A 45 -9.13 2.46 -8.22
C ILE A 45 -10.02 3.50 -8.87
N ASN A 46 -10.21 3.43 -10.19
CA ASN A 46 -11.06 4.38 -10.93
C ASN A 46 -10.74 5.85 -10.61
N ASN A 47 -9.44 6.17 -10.50
CA ASN A 47 -8.92 7.50 -10.13
C ASN A 47 -9.39 8.04 -8.76
N THR A 48 -9.83 7.15 -7.85
CA THR A 48 -10.21 7.46 -6.47
C THR A 48 -9.33 6.66 -5.50
N SER A 49 -9.04 7.24 -4.33
CA SER A 49 -8.35 6.54 -3.24
C SER A 49 -9.13 6.70 -1.93
N TYR A 50 -9.82 5.66 -1.49
CA TYR A 50 -10.49 5.68 -0.18
C TYR A 50 -9.47 5.75 0.95
N VAL A 51 -8.33 5.07 0.79
CA VAL A 51 -7.16 5.16 1.68
C VAL A 51 -6.68 6.59 1.80
N GLY A 52 -6.50 7.27 0.67
CA GLY A 52 -6.07 8.66 0.65
C GLY A 52 -7.08 9.63 1.29
N MET A 53 -8.39 9.40 1.10
CA MET A 53 -9.45 10.20 1.72
C MET A 53 -9.42 10.07 3.24
N ASP A 54 -9.34 8.84 3.75
CA ASP A 54 -9.25 8.56 5.18
C ASP A 54 -8.02 9.21 5.82
N ILE A 55 -6.86 9.16 5.15
CA ILE A 55 -5.64 9.83 5.63
C ILE A 55 -5.85 11.34 5.78
N VAL A 56 -6.51 11.98 4.82
CA VAL A 56 -6.77 13.44 4.87
C VAL A 56 -7.81 13.77 5.94
N GLU A 57 -8.81 12.93 6.15
CA GLU A 57 -9.86 13.14 7.16
C GLU A 57 -9.38 12.85 8.60
N HIS A 58 -8.53 11.83 8.77
CA HIS A 58 -8.13 11.30 10.08
C HIS A 58 -6.65 11.49 10.41
N HIS A 59 -5.86 12.12 9.54
CA HIS A 59 -4.46 12.51 9.73
C HIS A 59 -3.47 11.36 10.02
N PHE A 60 -3.72 10.17 9.45
CA PHE A 60 -3.16 8.90 9.94
C PHE A 60 -3.49 8.66 11.43
N ASN A 61 -3.41 7.41 11.91
CA ASN A 61 -3.84 7.02 13.26
C ASN A 61 -3.16 7.74 14.47
N ASN A 62 -2.26 8.70 14.24
CA ASN A 62 -1.47 9.40 15.26
C ASN A 62 -1.73 10.93 15.32
N ASN A 63 -2.51 11.50 14.39
CA ASN A 63 -2.90 12.92 14.34
C ASN A 63 -1.79 13.92 14.72
N GLU A 64 -0.60 13.77 14.14
CA GLU A 64 0.55 14.63 14.45
C GLU A 64 0.39 15.96 13.67
N PRO A 65 0.08 17.09 14.33
CA PRO A 65 -0.35 18.32 13.68
C PRO A 65 0.76 19.01 12.88
N SER A 66 2.01 18.55 13.00
CA SER A 66 3.12 19.08 12.20
C SER A 66 3.10 18.61 10.75
N TRP A 67 2.29 17.60 10.43
CA TRP A 67 2.12 17.07 9.08
C TRP A 67 0.85 17.57 8.42
N GLU A 68 1.00 18.04 7.18
CA GLU A 68 -0.10 18.41 6.32
C GLU A 68 -0.26 17.35 5.23
N TYR A 69 -1.46 16.78 5.13
CA TYR A 69 -1.84 15.77 4.14
C TYR A 69 -2.82 16.36 3.13
N ALA A 70 -2.66 16.00 1.87
CA ALA A 70 -3.62 16.33 0.83
C ALA A 70 -3.58 15.31 -0.29
N LEU A 71 -4.69 15.16 -1.01
CA LEU A 71 -4.70 14.48 -2.31
C LEU A 71 -4.38 15.50 -3.40
N VAL A 72 -3.44 15.14 -4.27
CA VAL A 72 -3.00 16.02 -5.36
C VAL A 72 -2.98 15.26 -6.67
N ASP A 73 -3.55 15.86 -7.70
CA ASP A 73 -3.38 15.41 -9.09
C ASP A 73 -2.02 15.87 -9.60
N THR A 74 -1.20 14.93 -10.05
CA THR A 74 0.13 15.18 -10.60
C THR A 74 0.18 14.75 -12.07
N GLU A 75 1.29 15.05 -12.76
CA GLU A 75 1.56 14.50 -14.10
C GLU A 75 1.65 12.96 -14.12
N HIS A 76 1.77 12.35 -12.95
CA HIS A 76 1.87 10.91 -12.72
C HIS A 76 0.59 10.31 -12.11
N GLY A 77 -0.49 11.09 -12.00
CA GLY A 77 -1.77 10.67 -11.43
C GLY A 77 -1.99 11.15 -9.99
N LEU A 78 -3.06 10.65 -9.37
CA LEU A 78 -3.45 10.99 -8.00
C LEU A 78 -2.41 10.46 -6.99
N MET A 79 -1.90 11.34 -6.13
CA MET A 79 -0.89 11.01 -5.13
C MET A 79 -1.20 11.62 -3.76
N LEU A 80 -0.60 11.05 -2.72
CA LEU A 80 -0.60 11.62 -1.38
C LEU A 80 0.48 12.70 -1.28
N SER A 81 0.07 13.93 -1.02
CA SER A 81 0.96 15.00 -0.57
C SER A 81 1.19 14.92 0.92
N MET A 82 2.46 14.88 1.33
CA MET A 82 2.87 14.99 2.73
C MET A 82 3.83 16.16 2.88
N LYS A 83 3.53 17.11 3.76
CA LYS A 83 4.40 18.26 4.03
C LYS A 83 4.72 18.38 5.51
N ASN A 84 5.96 18.72 5.81
CA ASN A 84 6.41 19.01 7.17
C ASN A 84 7.63 19.95 7.11
N LYS A 85 7.66 20.97 7.97
CA LYS A 85 8.78 21.93 8.01
C LYS A 85 10.07 21.35 8.57
N LYS A 86 9.98 20.37 9.48
CA LYS A 86 11.12 19.73 10.18
C LYS A 86 10.78 18.27 10.50
N PRO A 87 10.63 17.41 9.48
CA PRO A 87 10.22 16.04 9.71
C PRO A 87 11.31 15.27 10.46
N ARG A 88 10.85 14.32 11.27
CA ARG A 88 11.66 13.26 11.86
C ARG A 88 11.27 11.95 11.18
N SER A 89 12.01 10.88 11.48
CA SER A 89 11.57 9.55 11.12
C SER A 89 10.16 9.30 11.66
N ILE A 90 9.29 8.75 10.82
CA ILE A 90 7.90 8.50 11.15
C ILE A 90 7.46 7.19 10.51
N ASP A 91 6.55 6.52 11.19
CA ASP A 91 5.84 5.34 10.74
C ASP A 91 4.35 5.68 10.81
N LEU A 92 3.68 5.63 9.67
CA LEU A 92 2.32 6.10 9.48
C LEU A 92 1.51 4.98 8.85
N SER A 93 0.47 4.53 9.54
CA SER A 93 -0.41 3.47 9.07
C SER A 93 -1.87 3.89 9.09
N THR A 94 -2.65 3.38 8.15
CA THR A 94 -4.12 3.38 8.21
C THR A 94 -4.68 2.05 7.72
N ILE A 95 -5.80 1.65 8.33
CA ILE A 95 -6.55 0.46 7.95
C ILE A 95 -7.97 0.90 7.60
N ILE A 96 -8.40 0.59 6.38
CA ILE A 96 -9.79 0.79 5.94
C ILE A 96 -10.46 -0.55 5.72
N PHE A 97 -11.64 -0.71 6.32
CA PHE A 97 -12.49 -1.85 6.06
C PHE A 97 -13.29 -1.66 4.76
N SER A 98 -13.29 -2.70 3.94
CA SER A 98 -14.11 -2.80 2.73
C SER A 98 -15.46 -3.42 3.08
N ASN A 99 -16.53 -2.89 2.47
CA ASN A 99 -17.88 -3.46 2.57
C ASN A 99 -18.10 -4.65 1.61
N GLN A 100 -17.11 -4.96 0.77
CA GLN A 100 -17.11 -6.05 -0.19
C GLN A 100 -15.84 -6.89 -0.05
N THR A 101 -15.94 -8.17 -0.44
CA THR A 101 -14.76 -9.03 -0.60
C THR A 101 -13.82 -8.43 -1.63
N ILE A 102 -12.53 -8.40 -1.31
CA ILE A 102 -11.49 -7.90 -2.20
C ILE A 102 -11.08 -9.01 -3.17
N ASP A 103 -11.01 -8.73 -4.48
CA ASP A 103 -10.42 -9.64 -5.46
C ASP A 103 -8.89 -9.70 -5.29
N THR A 104 -8.45 -10.57 -4.39
CA THR A 104 -7.03 -10.75 -4.04
C THR A 104 -6.26 -11.58 -5.05
N MET A 105 -6.94 -12.26 -5.96
CA MET A 105 -6.33 -13.04 -7.03
C MET A 105 -5.95 -12.14 -8.21
N ASN A 106 -6.86 -11.23 -8.61
CA ASN A 106 -6.70 -10.38 -9.78
C ASN A 106 -6.95 -8.89 -9.47
N PRO A 107 -6.16 -8.26 -8.57
CA PRO A 107 -6.42 -6.89 -8.13
C PRO A 107 -6.22 -5.83 -9.22
N LEU A 108 -5.41 -6.11 -10.24
CA LEU A 108 -5.11 -5.17 -11.32
C LEU A 108 -6.36 -4.82 -12.13
N GLY A 109 -6.90 -3.61 -11.89
CA GLY A 109 -8.11 -3.09 -12.53
C GLY A 109 -9.41 -3.42 -11.80
N ASN A 110 -9.38 -4.32 -10.82
CA ASN A 110 -10.55 -4.72 -10.02
C ASN A 110 -10.53 -4.12 -8.61
N GLU A 111 -9.35 -3.85 -8.05
CA GLU A 111 -9.15 -3.39 -6.67
C GLU A 111 -8.18 -2.20 -6.59
N MET A 112 -8.05 -1.58 -5.40
CA MET A 112 -7.10 -0.49 -5.18
C MET A 112 -5.66 -1.00 -5.18
N VAL A 113 -4.86 -0.59 -6.17
CA VAL A 113 -3.43 -0.91 -6.25
C VAL A 113 -2.60 0.36 -6.18
N LEU A 114 -1.35 0.27 -5.76
CA LEU A 114 -0.44 1.43 -5.73
C LEU A 114 -0.25 1.96 -7.14
N MET A 115 -0.62 3.23 -7.35
CA MET A 115 -0.50 3.92 -8.63
C MET A 115 0.42 5.14 -8.51
N PRO A 116 1.16 5.49 -9.58
CA PRO A 116 1.13 4.90 -10.92
C PRO A 116 1.97 3.64 -11.06
N LYS A 117 1.68 2.85 -12.11
CA LYS A 117 2.51 1.72 -12.55
C LYS A 117 3.02 1.95 -13.97
N TYR A 118 4.32 1.78 -14.16
CA TYR A 118 5.01 1.81 -15.44
C TYR A 118 5.75 0.50 -15.66
N LYS A 119 5.87 0.06 -16.91
CA LYS A 119 6.61 -1.15 -17.29
C LYS A 119 6.25 -2.37 -16.41
N LEU A 120 4.96 -2.54 -16.10
CA LEU A 120 4.48 -3.67 -15.33
C LEU A 120 4.83 -4.98 -16.06
N THR A 121 5.54 -5.88 -15.37
CA THR A 121 5.97 -7.16 -15.91
C THR A 121 5.66 -8.29 -14.95
N HIS A 122 5.12 -9.38 -15.48
CA HIS A 122 4.92 -10.61 -14.71
C HIS A 122 6.27 -11.29 -14.45
N ASN A 123 6.62 -11.48 -13.17
CA ASN A 123 7.85 -12.12 -12.73
C ASN A 123 7.61 -13.62 -12.44
N VAL A 124 7.71 -14.42 -13.50
CA VAL A 124 7.54 -15.88 -13.43
C VAL A 124 8.64 -16.62 -12.67
N ASN A 125 9.78 -15.96 -12.40
CA ASN A 125 10.93 -16.55 -11.72
C ASN A 125 11.05 -16.11 -10.26
N ALA A 126 10.03 -15.44 -9.73
CA ALA A 126 10.07 -14.96 -8.37
C ALA A 126 10.19 -16.13 -7.38
N SER A 127 11.19 -16.08 -6.52
CA SER A 127 11.42 -17.10 -5.50
C SER A 127 10.50 -16.96 -4.28
N ARG A 128 9.78 -15.83 -4.17
CA ARG A 128 8.91 -15.46 -3.05
C ARG A 128 7.45 -15.88 -3.24
N VAL A 129 7.16 -16.83 -4.12
CA VAL A 129 5.78 -17.30 -4.34
C VAL A 129 5.40 -18.23 -3.17
N TYR A 130 4.66 -17.70 -2.20
CA TYR A 130 4.29 -18.42 -0.97
C TYR A 130 3.12 -19.40 -1.16
N SER A 131 2.25 -19.19 -2.15
CA SER A 131 1.12 -20.07 -2.51
C SER A 131 1.18 -20.51 -3.96
N ARG A 132 0.58 -21.66 -4.30
CA ARG A 132 0.46 -22.14 -5.68
C ARG A 132 -0.32 -21.19 -6.60
N THR A 133 -1.18 -20.37 -6.01
CA THR A 133 -2.01 -19.38 -6.69
C THR A 133 -1.34 -18.02 -6.80
N SER A 134 -0.19 -17.83 -6.15
CA SER A 134 0.45 -16.52 -6.08
C SER A 134 1.16 -16.17 -7.38
N GLU A 135 0.96 -14.94 -7.83
CA GLU A 135 1.70 -14.34 -8.93
C GLU A 135 2.45 -13.11 -8.42
N GLN A 136 3.63 -12.82 -8.99
CA GLN A 136 4.42 -11.64 -8.65
C GLN A 136 4.62 -10.76 -9.89
N PHE A 137 4.47 -9.47 -9.73
CA PHE A 137 4.69 -8.48 -10.77
C PHE A 137 5.68 -7.42 -10.29
N ASP A 138 6.63 -7.08 -11.16
CA ASP A 138 7.57 -5.98 -10.93
C ASP A 138 7.14 -4.80 -11.79
N TYR A 139 7.30 -3.58 -11.26
CA TYR A 139 6.96 -2.36 -11.98
C TYR A 139 7.81 -1.18 -11.51
N GLU A 140 7.86 -0.14 -12.35
CA GLU A 140 8.38 1.18 -11.97
C GLU A 140 7.22 2.08 -11.54
N SER A 141 7.46 2.95 -10.58
CA SER A 141 6.56 4.04 -10.18
C SER A 141 7.31 5.36 -10.09
N ARG A 142 6.65 6.40 -9.58
CA ARG A 142 7.19 7.74 -9.41
C ARG A 142 6.87 8.26 -8.02
N MET A 143 7.88 8.87 -7.39
CA MET A 143 7.74 9.62 -6.14
C MET A 143 8.36 10.99 -6.35
N TYR A 144 7.72 12.02 -5.80
CA TYR A 144 8.33 13.35 -5.72
C TYR A 144 8.92 13.55 -4.35
N ALA A 145 10.14 14.08 -4.29
CA ALA A 145 10.75 14.51 -3.04
C ALA A 145 11.41 15.88 -3.22
N CYS A 146 11.07 16.80 -2.32
CA CYS A 146 11.71 18.10 -2.20
C CYS A 146 12.00 18.36 -0.73
N TYR A 147 13.28 18.47 -0.37
CA TYR A 147 13.72 18.80 0.99
C TYR A 147 15.19 19.21 1.01
N GLU A 148 15.54 20.01 2.02
CA GLU A 148 16.92 20.40 2.30
C GLU A 148 17.51 19.56 3.44
N THR A 149 18.76 19.14 3.30
CA THR A 149 19.52 18.37 4.30
C THR A 149 21.03 18.42 4.03
N SER A 150 21.86 17.81 4.87
CA SER A 150 23.30 17.66 4.62
C SER A 150 23.58 16.76 3.41
N SER A 151 24.64 17.03 2.66
CA SER A 151 24.98 16.29 1.43
C SER A 151 25.26 14.79 1.62
N ASN A 152 25.56 14.37 2.85
CA ASN A 152 25.80 12.99 3.24
C ASN A 152 24.61 12.32 3.94
N ALA A 153 23.48 13.02 4.07
CA ALA A 153 22.28 12.46 4.69
C ALA A 153 21.69 11.34 3.85
N ASN A 154 21.08 10.37 4.52
CA ASN A 154 20.29 9.32 3.90
C ASN A 154 18.86 9.40 4.40
N VAL A 155 17.94 9.37 3.44
CA VAL A 155 16.51 9.28 3.70
C VAL A 155 16.01 8.00 3.04
N SER A 156 15.32 7.15 3.79
CA SER A 156 14.65 5.97 3.23
C SER A 156 13.15 6.16 3.33
N ILE A 157 12.45 5.90 2.23
CA ILE A 157 10.99 5.93 2.15
C ILE A 157 10.56 4.53 1.74
N SER A 158 9.70 3.92 2.55
CA SER A 158 9.05 2.65 2.24
C SER A 158 7.54 2.86 2.25
N ILE A 159 6.87 2.30 1.25
CA ILE A 159 5.41 2.23 1.18
C ILE A 159 5.04 0.75 1.14
N TYR A 160 4.07 0.37 1.97
CA TYR A 160 3.50 -0.95 1.96
C TYR A 160 1.98 -0.85 1.84
N LEU A 161 1.41 -1.72 1.02
CA LEU A 161 -0.03 -1.92 0.90
C LEU A 161 -0.30 -3.40 1.11
N ASN A 162 -1.26 -3.73 1.96
CA ASN A 162 -1.77 -5.09 2.08
C ASN A 162 -3.29 -5.08 2.05
N ALA A 163 -3.86 -5.81 1.11
CA ALA A 163 -5.30 -6.00 1.00
C ALA A 163 -5.63 -7.43 1.44
N LEU A 164 -6.46 -7.55 2.46
CA LEU A 164 -6.70 -8.79 3.19
C LEU A 164 -8.19 -9.11 3.19
N ASN A 165 -8.54 -10.36 2.89
CA ASN A 165 -9.78 -10.97 3.33
C ASN A 165 -9.45 -12.01 4.42
N GLU A 166 -10.17 -11.98 5.53
CA GLU A 166 -10.04 -12.94 6.62
C GLU A 166 -11.41 -13.52 7.00
N TRP A 167 -11.46 -14.81 7.32
CA TRP A 167 -12.68 -15.49 7.75
C TRP A 167 -12.35 -16.66 8.66
N TRP A 168 -13.38 -17.17 9.33
CA TRP A 168 -13.27 -18.30 10.24
C TRP A 168 -14.06 -19.50 9.74
N ILE A 169 -13.38 -20.64 9.54
CA ILE A 169 -13.99 -21.97 9.31
C ILE A 169 -13.11 -23.02 9.99
N GLY A 170 -13.43 -23.36 11.25
CA GLY A 170 -12.62 -24.30 12.04
C GLY A 170 -11.20 -23.78 12.38
N GLY A 171 -10.95 -22.50 12.11
CA GLY A 171 -9.67 -21.81 12.20
C GLY A 171 -9.74 -20.52 11.37
N TRP A 172 -8.89 -19.54 11.71
CA TRP A 172 -8.73 -18.35 10.89
C TRP A 172 -8.03 -18.71 9.59
N GLN A 173 -8.61 -18.24 8.49
CA GLN A 173 -8.09 -18.36 7.15
C GLN A 173 -8.12 -16.98 6.50
N SER A 174 -7.25 -16.78 5.52
CA SER A 174 -7.17 -15.51 4.82
C SER A 174 -6.70 -15.68 3.40
N ASN A 175 -6.97 -14.68 2.59
CA ASN A 175 -6.25 -14.45 1.34
C ASN A 175 -5.92 -12.97 1.17
N SER A 176 -4.87 -12.68 0.42
CA SER A 176 -4.35 -11.32 0.29
C SER A 176 -3.62 -11.09 -1.02
N TYR A 177 -3.43 -9.81 -1.32
CA TYR A 177 -2.33 -9.32 -2.14
C TYR A 177 -1.63 -8.19 -1.40
N TRP A 178 -0.36 -7.97 -1.70
CA TRP A 178 0.39 -6.87 -1.14
C TRP A 178 1.31 -6.24 -2.17
N GLU A 179 1.68 -5.00 -1.87
CA GLU A 179 2.63 -4.24 -2.65
C GLU A 179 3.66 -3.57 -1.75
N VAL A 180 4.88 -3.44 -2.25
CA VAL A 180 5.94 -2.73 -1.56
C VAL A 180 6.71 -1.86 -2.54
N MET A 181 7.09 -0.67 -2.09
CA MET A 181 8.06 0.20 -2.74
C MET A 181 9.06 0.69 -1.72
N GLU A 182 10.34 0.65 -2.05
CA GLU A 182 11.40 1.18 -1.19
C GLU A 182 12.37 2.02 -2.00
N ILE A 183 12.75 3.18 -1.46
CA ILE A 183 13.78 4.02 -2.05
C ILE A 183 14.67 4.63 -0.97
N LYS A 184 15.96 4.71 -1.29
CA LYS A 184 16.95 5.44 -0.51
C LYS A 184 17.46 6.64 -1.29
N LEU A 185 17.31 7.82 -0.72
CA LEU A 185 17.68 9.11 -1.29
C LEU A 185 18.85 9.69 -0.50
N SER A 186 19.85 10.21 -1.21
CA SER A 186 21.05 10.79 -0.59
C SER A 186 21.10 12.30 -0.81
N GLY A 187 21.43 13.04 0.25
CA GLY A 187 21.51 14.50 0.20
C GLY A 187 20.16 15.18 -0.05
N PRO A 188 20.17 16.48 -0.38
CA PRO A 188 18.94 17.23 -0.70
C PRO A 188 18.29 16.68 -1.97
N GLN A 189 16.96 16.79 -2.04
CA GLN A 189 16.16 16.36 -3.18
C GLN A 189 15.31 17.53 -3.70
N ASN A 190 15.10 17.57 -5.01
CA ASN A 190 14.28 18.60 -5.66
C ASN A 190 13.71 18.06 -6.97
N GLY A 191 12.83 17.05 -6.88
CA GLY A 191 12.17 16.52 -8.08
C GLY A 191 11.61 15.12 -7.95
N TRP A 192 11.23 14.61 -9.11
CA TRP A 192 10.75 13.25 -9.29
C TRP A 192 11.90 12.26 -9.34
N THR A 193 11.66 11.09 -8.75
CA THR A 193 12.53 9.94 -8.83
C THR A 193 11.75 8.70 -9.23
N THR A 194 12.45 7.76 -9.87
CA THR A 194 11.91 6.44 -10.19
C THR A 194 12.10 5.53 -8.99
N VAL A 195 11.04 4.83 -8.60
CA VAL A 195 11.07 3.80 -7.56
C VAL A 195 10.59 2.48 -8.16
N ASN A 196 11.14 1.37 -7.70
CA ASN A 196 10.68 0.05 -8.09
C ASN A 196 9.63 -0.42 -7.10
N GLY A 197 8.56 -1.03 -7.61
CA GLY A 197 7.53 -1.66 -6.82
C GLY A 197 7.39 -3.14 -7.16
N GLU A 198 7.00 -3.91 -6.16
CA GLU A 198 6.61 -5.32 -6.30
C GLU A 198 5.12 -5.43 -5.92
N LEU A 199 4.36 -6.21 -6.68
CA LEU A 199 2.98 -6.61 -6.38
C LEU A 199 2.95 -8.14 -6.33
N VAL A 200 2.49 -8.70 -5.21
CA VAL A 200 2.25 -10.14 -5.08
C VAL A 200 0.75 -10.36 -4.84
N THR A 201 0.14 -11.18 -5.68
CA THR A 201 -1.30 -11.49 -5.63
C THR A 201 -1.52 -12.94 -5.23
N GLY A 202 -2.77 -13.35 -5.02
CA GLY A 202 -3.10 -14.76 -4.96
C GLY A 202 -2.59 -15.46 -3.70
N GLU A 203 -2.23 -14.74 -2.64
CA GLU A 203 -1.71 -15.32 -1.40
C GLU A 203 -2.83 -15.87 -0.51
N GLY A 204 -2.51 -16.89 0.28
CA GLY A 204 -3.44 -17.52 1.22
C GLY A 204 -4.38 -18.56 0.60
N THR A 205 -5.56 -18.72 1.21
CA THR A 205 -6.53 -19.77 0.88
C THR A 205 -7.62 -19.26 -0.05
N TYR A 206 -7.91 -19.99 -1.13
CA TYR A 206 -9.01 -19.69 -2.06
C TYR A 206 -10.06 -20.80 -2.16
N GLU A 207 -9.78 -21.97 -1.57
CA GLU A 207 -10.71 -23.09 -1.53
C GLU A 207 -11.47 -23.07 -0.18
N ILE A 208 -12.80 -22.90 -0.23
CA ILE A 208 -13.70 -22.83 0.94
C ILE A 208 -14.49 -24.14 1.11
#